data_AF-A0A8D2IQS6-F1
#
_entry.id   AF-A0A8D2IQS6-F1
#
_cell.length_a   1.000
_cell.length_b   1.000
_cell.length_c   1.000
_cell.angle_alpha   90.00
_cell.angle_beta   90.00
_cell.angle_gamma   90.00
#
_symmetry.space_group_name_H-M   'P 1'
#
loop_
_entity.id
_entity.type
_entity.pdbx_description
1 polymer ?
#
loop_
_entity_poly.entity_id
_entity_poly.type
_entity_poly.pdbx_seq_one_letter_code
_entity_poly.pdbx_strand_id
1 'polypeptide(L)'
;MAAPGAAGSPQPGRCAYFVERKRRFCKMVPARGRRFCGEHGAHEENSRKRIPCPLDPKHTVYEDQLQKHLKKCNSREQPKPVSLLQNQIPISTLSKEQLEDLIRKLRRASNSINYVLKDEILSHQALNEALNDPKNGVAAIKHLKQQASILGHMERLHLLGSGKCFVEFGAGRGKLSHWVDIALHNAQDIHFLLVERATTRFKVDGKHRKNCFERLQVDIQHLGLNKVPVLAKRKLPVIGIGKHVCGAATGTNYSNVIWTSTGSSHLKEKERSKNTL
;
A
#
# COMPACT_ATOMS: atom_id res chain seq x y z
N MET A 1 2.91 -50.05 -7.27
CA MET A 1 2.58 -49.46 -5.96
C MET A 1 3.79 -48.65 -5.51
N ALA A 2 3.69 -47.31 -5.44
CA ALA A 2 4.82 -46.44 -5.10
C ALA A 2 4.91 -46.23 -3.58
N ALA A 3 6.12 -46.36 -3.03
CA ALA A 3 6.42 -46.24 -1.60
C ALA A 3 6.13 -44.82 -1.04
N PRO A 4 5.72 -44.69 0.24
CA PRO A 4 5.50 -43.39 0.86
C PRO A 4 6.86 -42.72 1.13
N GLY A 5 7.13 -41.63 0.40
CA GLY A 5 8.34 -40.82 0.58
C GLY A 5 8.46 -40.28 2.00
N ALA A 6 9.64 -40.45 2.58
CA ALA A 6 10.01 -40.10 3.95
C ALA A 6 9.58 -38.69 4.36
N ALA A 7 8.78 -38.60 5.42
CA ALA A 7 8.55 -37.35 6.14
C ALA A 7 9.87 -36.96 6.85
N GLY A 8 10.64 -36.05 6.25
CA GLY A 8 11.89 -35.55 6.86
C GLY A 8 11.66 -34.96 8.25
N SER A 9 12.63 -35.01 9.16
CA SER A 9 12.46 -34.51 10.54
C SER A 9 12.24 -32.99 10.61
N PRO A 10 11.56 -32.49 11.67
CA PRO A 10 11.43 -31.05 11.89
C PRO A 10 12.81 -30.41 12.09
N GLN A 11 13.05 -29.27 11.45
CA GLN A 11 14.31 -28.53 11.59
C GLN A 11 14.52 -28.08 13.05
N PRO A 12 15.75 -28.17 13.60
CA PRO A 12 16.07 -27.65 14.93
C PRO A 12 15.65 -26.19 15.09
N GLY A 13 15.00 -25.85 16.22
CA GLY A 13 14.51 -24.49 16.49
C GLY A 13 13.33 -24.04 15.62
N ARG A 14 12.62 -24.98 14.98
CA ARG A 14 11.39 -24.74 14.21
C ARG A 14 10.24 -25.60 14.75
N CYS A 15 9.02 -25.18 14.42
CA CYS A 15 7.80 -25.83 14.86
C CYS A 15 7.70 -27.26 14.30
N ALA A 16 7.49 -28.21 15.20
CA ALA A 16 7.39 -29.63 14.88
C ALA A 16 6.07 -30.07 14.21
N TYR A 17 5.17 -29.12 13.86
CA TYR A 17 3.88 -29.44 13.24
C TYR A 17 4.03 -29.71 11.75
N PHE A 18 3.49 -30.83 11.26
CA PHE A 18 3.49 -31.17 9.84
C PHE A 18 2.26 -30.57 9.14
N VAL A 19 2.49 -29.70 8.15
CA VAL A 19 1.40 -29.07 7.38
C VAL A 19 1.08 -29.96 6.19
N GLU A 20 0.09 -30.83 6.33
CA GLU A 20 -0.31 -31.82 5.31
C GLU A 20 -0.54 -31.19 3.93
N ARG A 21 -1.32 -30.11 3.86
CA ARG A 21 -1.60 -29.38 2.60
C ARG A 21 -0.32 -28.91 1.88
N LYS A 22 0.75 -28.65 2.62
CA LYS A 22 2.03 -28.14 2.08
C LYS A 22 3.13 -29.20 2.06
N ARG A 23 2.82 -30.44 2.48
CA ARG A 23 3.72 -31.59 2.62
C ARG A 23 5.08 -31.23 3.24
N ARG A 24 5.08 -30.40 4.29
CA ARG A 24 6.30 -29.92 4.96
C ARG A 24 6.04 -29.52 6.41
N PHE A 25 7.09 -29.55 7.24
CA PHE A 25 7.05 -29.01 8.60
C PHE A 25 6.91 -27.48 8.63
N CYS A 26 6.25 -26.99 9.67
CA CYS A 26 6.02 -25.56 9.88
C CYS A 26 7.35 -24.82 10.12
N LYS A 27 7.62 -23.78 9.33
CA LYS A 27 8.85 -22.98 9.43
C LYS A 27 8.82 -21.89 10.52
N MET A 28 7.76 -21.85 11.32
CA MET A 28 7.63 -20.85 12.39
C MET A 28 8.52 -21.21 13.59
N VAL A 29 9.00 -20.21 14.30
CA VAL A 29 9.85 -20.38 15.48
C VAL A 29 8.97 -20.62 16.72
N PRO A 30 9.15 -21.71 17.47
CA PRO A 30 8.52 -21.92 18.76
C PRO A 30 8.99 -20.91 19.81
N ALA A 31 8.18 -20.70 20.86
CA ALA A 31 8.67 -20.03 22.07
C ALA A 31 9.77 -20.88 22.73
N ARG A 32 10.66 -20.26 23.52
CA ARG A 32 11.76 -20.96 24.19
C ARG A 32 11.21 -22.13 25.02
N GLY A 33 11.73 -23.33 24.80
CA GLY A 33 11.31 -24.56 25.48
C GLY A 33 10.04 -25.23 24.93
N ARG A 34 9.38 -24.68 23.90
CA ARG A 34 8.19 -25.31 23.28
C ARG A 34 8.53 -26.02 21.97
N ARG A 35 7.76 -27.07 21.66
CA ARG A 35 7.90 -27.86 20.41
C ARG A 35 7.17 -27.23 19.21
N PHE A 36 6.16 -26.41 19.47
CA PHE A 36 5.29 -25.85 18.43
C PHE A 36 5.25 -24.31 18.46
N CYS A 37 4.98 -23.68 17.32
CA CYS A 37 4.81 -22.22 17.24
C CYS A 37 3.49 -21.78 17.86
N GLY A 38 3.32 -20.47 18.07
CA GLY A 38 2.10 -19.91 18.68
C GLY A 38 0.79 -20.15 17.91
N GLU A 39 0.84 -20.70 16.69
CA GLU A 39 -0.35 -21.15 15.95
C GLU A 39 -0.63 -22.65 16.13
N HIS A 40 0.41 -23.49 16.26
CA HIS A 40 0.26 -24.95 16.39
C HIS A 40 0.50 -25.47 17.81
N GLY A 41 0.76 -24.58 18.78
CA GLY A 41 0.99 -24.92 20.18
C GLY A 41 -0.25 -25.36 20.95
N ALA A 42 -1.44 -25.31 20.33
CA ALA A 42 -2.71 -25.70 20.96
C ALA A 42 -2.81 -27.20 21.32
N HIS A 43 -1.86 -28.04 20.87
CA HIS A 43 -1.82 -29.47 21.14
C HIS A 43 -1.14 -29.88 22.46
N GLU A 44 -0.60 -28.93 23.25
CA GLU A 44 -0.05 -29.21 24.58
C GLU A 44 -1.09 -28.90 25.68
N GLU A 45 -1.22 -29.74 26.71
CA GLU A 45 -2.31 -29.79 27.70
C GLU A 45 -2.57 -28.52 28.55
N ASN A 46 -1.78 -27.45 28.38
CA ASN A 46 -1.94 -26.19 29.12
C ASN A 46 -2.01 -24.97 28.19
N SER A 47 -2.63 -25.15 27.02
CA SER A 47 -2.61 -24.18 25.94
C SER A 47 -3.87 -23.34 25.90
N ARG A 48 -3.70 -22.02 25.96
CA ARG A 48 -4.76 -21.02 25.76
C ARG A 48 -5.61 -21.37 24.53
N LYS A 49 -6.92 -21.55 24.73
CA LYS A 49 -7.86 -21.93 23.69
C LYS A 49 -7.94 -20.86 22.61
N ARG A 50 -7.76 -21.26 21.35
CA ARG A 50 -7.99 -20.41 20.17
C ARG A 50 -9.31 -20.76 19.53
N ILE A 51 -10.09 -19.74 19.21
CA ILE A 51 -11.38 -19.85 18.52
C ILE A 51 -11.29 -19.13 17.17
N PRO A 52 -12.10 -19.51 16.16
CA PRO A 52 -12.25 -18.72 14.94
C PRO A 52 -12.72 -17.31 15.29
N CYS A 53 -12.23 -16.30 14.58
CA CYS A 53 -12.73 -14.95 14.80
C CYS A 53 -14.19 -14.86 14.33
N PRO A 54 -15.10 -14.31 15.16
CA PRO A 54 -16.51 -14.16 14.79
C PRO A 54 -16.73 -13.13 13.66
N LEU A 55 -15.76 -12.25 13.39
CA LEU A 55 -15.82 -11.28 12.30
C LEU A 55 -15.23 -11.81 10.98
N ASP A 56 -14.35 -12.81 11.02
CA ASP A 56 -13.80 -13.49 9.84
C ASP A 56 -13.25 -14.87 10.22
N PRO A 57 -13.94 -15.97 9.84
CA PRO A 57 -13.50 -17.33 10.16
C PRO A 57 -12.14 -17.73 9.57
N LYS A 58 -11.56 -16.93 8.65
CA LYS A 58 -10.25 -17.22 8.04
C LYS A 58 -9.07 -17.05 9.00
N HIS A 59 -9.25 -16.45 10.17
CA HIS A 59 -8.22 -16.37 11.21
C HIS A 59 -8.74 -16.76 12.60
N THR A 60 -7.81 -17.12 13.49
CA THR A 60 -8.10 -17.54 14.86
C THR A 60 -7.56 -16.54 15.87
N VAL A 61 -8.18 -16.51 17.05
CA VAL A 61 -7.85 -15.61 18.17
C VAL A 61 -7.91 -16.38 19.48
N TYR A 62 -7.11 -15.99 20.47
CA TYR A 62 -7.28 -16.58 21.80
C TYR A 62 -8.61 -16.14 22.41
N GLU A 63 -9.34 -17.09 22.99
CA GLU A 63 -10.67 -16.89 23.58
C GLU A 63 -10.62 -15.80 24.67
N ASP A 64 -9.60 -15.85 25.53
CA ASP A 64 -9.33 -14.86 26.58
C ASP A 64 -8.99 -13.45 26.05
N GLN A 65 -8.62 -13.32 24.78
CA GLN A 65 -8.29 -12.04 24.13
C GLN A 65 -9.32 -11.62 23.08
N LEU A 66 -10.44 -12.33 22.94
CA LEU A 66 -11.46 -12.04 21.94
C LEU A 66 -11.89 -10.57 22.00
N GLN A 67 -12.21 -10.06 23.19
CA GLN A 67 -12.67 -8.67 23.36
C GLN A 67 -11.61 -7.65 22.92
N LYS A 68 -10.34 -7.87 23.25
CA LYS A 68 -9.22 -7.02 22.80
C LYS A 68 -9.01 -7.13 21.29
N HIS A 69 -9.23 -8.31 20.72
CA HIS A 69 -9.13 -8.54 19.29
C HIS A 69 -10.23 -7.83 18.51
N LEU A 70 -11.50 -7.94 18.92
CA LEU A 70 -12.63 -7.32 18.22
C LEU A 70 -12.43 -5.82 18.01
N LYS A 71 -11.84 -5.12 18.99
CA LYS A 71 -11.50 -3.69 18.90
C LYS A 71 -10.46 -3.34 17.83
N LYS A 72 -9.64 -4.30 17.39
CA LYS A 72 -8.54 -4.10 16.43
C LYS A 72 -8.61 -5.06 15.23
N CYS A 73 -9.69 -5.80 15.09
CA CYS A 73 -9.85 -6.77 14.02
C CYS A 73 -9.96 -6.02 12.69
N ASN A 74 -9.20 -6.47 11.70
CA ASN A 74 -9.24 -5.89 10.36
C ASN A 74 -10.60 -6.11 9.67
N SER A 75 -11.32 -7.17 10.07
CA SER A 75 -12.64 -7.53 9.54
C SER A 75 -13.80 -6.84 10.27
N ARG A 76 -13.50 -5.97 11.25
CA ARG A 76 -14.51 -5.13 11.89
C ARG A 76 -15.00 -4.09 10.88
N GLU A 77 -16.30 -3.82 10.87
CA GLU A 77 -16.87 -2.67 10.15
C GLU A 77 -16.20 -1.39 10.64
N GLN A 78 -15.51 -0.72 9.73
CA GLN A 78 -14.95 0.61 9.96
C GLN A 78 -16.09 1.63 9.74
N PRO A 79 -16.14 2.72 10.52
CA PRO A 79 -17.06 3.80 10.23
C PRO A 79 -16.84 4.24 8.78
N LYS A 80 -17.91 4.21 7.98
CA LYS A 80 -17.84 4.58 6.57
C LYS A 80 -17.26 6.00 6.50
N PRO A 81 -16.09 6.21 5.87
CA PRO A 81 -15.62 7.57 5.63
C PRO A 81 -16.69 8.28 4.82
N VAL A 82 -17.03 9.49 5.25
CA VAL A 82 -18.06 10.35 4.65
C VAL A 82 -17.89 10.33 3.13
N SER A 83 -18.79 9.63 2.43
CA SER A 83 -18.77 9.41 0.99
C SER A 83 -19.32 10.64 0.27
N LEU A 84 -18.59 11.17 -0.70
CA LEU A 84 -18.86 12.50 -1.27
C LEU A 84 -18.82 12.58 -2.78
N LEU A 85 -19.20 11.52 -3.46
CA LEU A 85 -19.46 11.60 -4.89
C LEU A 85 -20.90 11.20 -5.14
N GLN A 86 -21.74 12.21 -5.27
CA GLN A 86 -22.95 12.14 -6.08
C GLN A 86 -22.51 12.33 -7.54
N ASN A 87 -22.96 11.41 -8.41
CA ASN A 87 -23.02 11.52 -9.88
C ASN A 87 -21.82 11.03 -10.71
N GLN A 88 -21.39 9.77 -10.52
CA GLN A 88 -20.77 9.03 -11.64
C GLN A 88 -21.87 8.32 -12.43
N ILE A 89 -22.15 8.79 -13.64
CA ILE A 89 -23.08 8.16 -14.57
C ILE A 89 -22.31 7.05 -15.32
N PRO A 90 -22.73 5.78 -15.26
CA PRO A 90 -22.08 4.71 -16.01
C PRO A 90 -22.05 5.02 -17.51
N ILE A 91 -20.93 4.77 -18.19
CA ILE A 91 -20.84 4.97 -19.65
C ILE A 91 -21.94 4.21 -20.39
N SER A 92 -22.37 3.05 -19.87
CA SER A 92 -23.47 2.24 -20.40
C SER A 92 -24.84 2.93 -20.38
N THR A 93 -24.98 4.04 -19.65
CA THR A 93 -26.23 4.81 -19.57
C THR A 93 -26.23 6.05 -20.47
N LEU A 94 -25.13 6.30 -21.20
CA LEU A 94 -25.04 7.38 -22.17
C LEU A 94 -25.72 6.98 -23.49
N SER A 95 -26.42 7.93 -24.11
CA SER A 95 -26.94 7.72 -25.47
C SER A 95 -25.80 7.63 -26.49
N LYS A 96 -26.11 7.13 -27.69
CA LYS A 96 -25.15 7.02 -28.78
C LYS A 96 -24.58 8.40 -29.16
N GLU A 97 -25.43 9.42 -29.21
CA GLU A 97 -25.06 10.80 -29.55
C GLU A 97 -24.14 11.41 -28.49
N GLN A 98 -24.42 11.15 -27.21
CA GLN A 98 -23.57 11.59 -26.10
C GLN A 98 -22.20 10.91 -26.13
N LEU A 99 -22.17 9.62 -26.46
CA LEU A 99 -20.91 8.87 -26.58
C LEU A 99 -20.06 9.37 -27.75
N GLU A 100 -20.68 9.66 -28.90
CA GLU A 100 -20.00 10.22 -30.07
C GLU A 100 -19.44 11.62 -29.80
N ASP A 101 -20.17 12.48 -29.09
CA ASP A 101 -19.67 13.79 -28.66
C ASP A 101 -18.49 13.66 -27.69
N LEU A 102 -18.56 12.72 -26.73
CA LEU A 102 -17.45 12.44 -25.82
C LEU A 102 -16.20 11.97 -26.56
N ILE A 103 -16.34 11.05 -27.52
CA ILE A 103 -15.23 10.59 -28.37
C ILE A 103 -14.62 11.76 -29.14
N ARG A 104 -15.46 12.65 -29.70
CA ARG A 104 -15.00 13.83 -30.43
C ARG A 104 -14.19 14.78 -29.55
N LYS A 105 -14.67 15.05 -28.33
CA LYS A 105 -13.96 15.86 -27.33
C LYS A 105 -12.62 15.23 -26.94
N LEU A 106 -12.59 13.92 -26.69
CA LEU A 106 -11.38 13.19 -26.37
C LEU A 106 -10.35 13.23 -27.50
N ARG A 107 -10.77 13.04 -28.75
CA ARG A 107 -9.88 13.13 -29.92
C ARG A 107 -9.31 14.54 -30.12
N ARG A 108 -10.12 15.58 -29.91
CA ARG A 108 -9.63 16.97 -29.95
C ARG A 108 -8.59 17.22 -28.88
N ALA A 109 -8.86 16.80 -27.64
CA ALA A 109 -7.92 16.93 -26.54
C ALA A 109 -6.63 16.12 -26.80
N SER A 110 -6.73 14.87 -27.25
CA SER A 110 -5.56 14.03 -27.52
C SER A 110 -4.68 14.61 -28.62
N ASN A 111 -5.29 15.11 -29.70
CA ASN A 111 -4.54 15.69 -30.83
C ASN A 111 -3.88 17.02 -30.46
N SER A 112 -4.43 17.75 -29.48
CA SER A 112 -3.81 18.97 -28.95
C SER A 112 -2.64 18.69 -28.00
N ILE A 113 -2.53 17.46 -27.47
CA ILE A 113 -1.43 17.04 -26.60
C ILE A 113 -0.31 16.48 -27.48
N ASN A 114 0.47 17.36 -28.09
CA ASN A 114 1.74 16.99 -28.70
C ASN A 114 2.86 17.08 -27.65
N TYR A 115 2.83 16.16 -26.67
CA TYR A 115 3.85 16.10 -25.63
C TYR A 115 4.62 14.79 -25.74
N VAL A 116 5.90 14.89 -26.10
CA VAL A 116 6.82 13.76 -26.00
C VAL A 116 7.14 13.55 -24.53
N LEU A 117 6.65 12.46 -23.96
CA LEU A 117 7.03 12.04 -22.61
C LEU A 117 8.51 11.66 -22.64
N LYS A 118 9.36 12.51 -22.04
CA LYS A 118 10.76 12.17 -21.82
C LYS A 118 10.87 11.35 -20.54
N ASP A 119 11.37 10.13 -20.69
CA ASP A 119 11.71 9.32 -19.52
C ASP A 119 12.89 9.97 -18.79
N GLU A 120 12.66 10.28 -17.51
CA GLU A 120 13.66 10.89 -16.67
C GLU A 120 13.67 10.23 -15.30
N ILE A 121 14.83 9.70 -14.95
CA ILE A 121 15.07 9.03 -13.68
C ILE A 121 16.00 9.93 -12.88
N LEU A 122 15.45 10.57 -11.84
CA LEU A 122 16.23 11.32 -10.87
C LEU A 122 16.57 10.42 -9.68
N SER A 123 17.43 10.93 -8.80
CA SER A 123 17.71 10.35 -7.50
C SER A 123 17.66 11.45 -6.45
N HIS A 124 17.56 11.08 -5.18
CA HIS A 124 17.53 12.02 -4.07
C HIS A 124 18.44 11.54 -2.94
N GLN A 125 19.21 12.46 -2.37
CA GLN A 125 20.22 12.19 -1.36
C GLN A 125 19.69 11.44 -0.12
N ALA A 126 18.45 11.71 0.28
CA ALA A 126 17.79 11.04 1.40
C ALA A 126 17.72 9.50 1.29
N LEU A 127 17.87 8.93 0.08
CA LEU A 127 17.88 7.48 -0.12
C LEU A 127 19.27 6.90 -0.39
N ASN A 128 20.33 7.72 -0.47
CA ASN A 128 21.67 7.25 -0.86
C ASN A 128 22.19 6.13 0.05
N GLU A 129 22.07 6.28 1.37
CA GLU A 129 22.49 5.25 2.32
C GLU A 129 21.72 3.94 2.10
N ALA A 130 20.39 4.02 2.02
CA ALA A 130 19.55 2.84 1.83
C ALA A 130 19.76 2.17 0.47
N LEU A 131 20.03 2.93 -0.59
CA LEU A 131 20.36 2.39 -1.91
C LEU A 131 21.67 1.60 -1.92
N ASN A 132 22.61 1.96 -1.05
CA ASN A 132 23.93 1.34 -0.95
C ASN A 132 24.04 0.27 0.16
N ASP A 133 23.00 0.04 0.96
CA ASP A 133 23.01 -0.99 2.00
C ASP A 133 23.05 -2.40 1.39
N PRO A 134 24.13 -3.19 1.64
CA PRO A 134 24.29 -4.53 1.05
C PRO A 134 23.25 -5.54 1.56
N LYS A 135 22.52 -5.23 2.64
CA LYS A 135 21.42 -6.08 3.15
C LYS A 135 20.18 -6.01 2.26
N ASN A 136 20.08 -5.02 1.37
CA ASN A 136 18.93 -4.87 0.48
C ASN A 136 19.00 -5.82 -0.71
N GLY A 137 18.04 -6.73 -0.80
CA GLY A 137 17.87 -7.56 -1.99
C GLY A 137 17.37 -6.77 -3.20
N VAL A 138 17.47 -7.37 -4.40
CA VAL A 138 17.10 -6.78 -5.70
C VAL A 138 15.71 -6.13 -5.71
N ALA A 139 14.72 -6.81 -5.09
CA ALA A 139 13.37 -6.27 -4.97
C ALA A 139 13.35 -4.97 -4.14
N ALA A 140 14.02 -4.93 -3.00
CA ALA A 140 14.08 -3.73 -2.15
C ALA A 140 14.75 -2.56 -2.90
N ILE A 141 15.86 -2.83 -3.60
CA ILE A 141 16.57 -1.84 -4.41
C ILE A 141 15.66 -1.25 -5.50
N LYS A 142 14.86 -2.07 -6.19
CA LYS A 142 13.88 -1.58 -7.18
C LYS A 142 12.89 -0.59 -6.56
N HIS A 143 12.35 -0.91 -5.37
CA HIS A 143 11.42 -0.01 -4.67
C HIS A 143 12.10 1.29 -4.24
N LEU A 144 13.35 1.23 -3.78
CA LEU A 144 14.14 2.40 -3.37
C LEU A 144 14.44 3.32 -4.55
N LYS A 145 14.88 2.78 -5.69
CA LYS A 145 15.14 3.58 -6.90
C LYS A 145 13.90 4.35 -7.38
N GLN A 146 12.73 3.71 -7.33
CA GLN A 146 11.46 4.37 -7.68
C GLN A 146 11.13 5.50 -6.71
N GLN A 147 11.32 5.30 -5.41
CA GLN A 147 11.09 6.33 -4.40
C GLN A 147 12.10 7.49 -4.52
N ALA A 148 13.37 7.18 -4.79
CA ALA A 148 14.42 8.17 -5.00
C ALA A 148 14.12 9.07 -6.20
N SER A 149 13.60 8.49 -7.31
CA SER A 149 13.19 9.26 -8.47
C SER A 149 12.01 10.17 -8.19
N ILE A 150 10.97 9.68 -7.49
CA ILE A 150 9.85 10.54 -7.07
C ILE A 150 10.35 11.72 -6.24
N LEU A 151 11.20 11.48 -5.24
CA LEU A 151 11.75 12.54 -4.41
C LEU A 151 12.64 13.51 -5.18
N GLY A 152 13.46 13.03 -6.12
CA GLY A 152 14.30 13.88 -6.97
C GLY A 152 13.47 14.82 -7.84
N HIS A 153 12.34 14.34 -8.38
CA HIS A 153 11.38 15.20 -9.09
C HIS A 153 10.70 16.20 -8.16
N MET A 154 10.32 15.79 -6.94
CA MET A 154 9.75 16.70 -5.95
C MET A 154 10.72 17.82 -5.55
N GLU A 155 12.01 17.50 -5.40
CA GLU A 155 13.06 18.47 -5.10
C GLU A 155 13.24 19.45 -6.27
N ARG A 156 13.37 18.94 -7.50
CA ARG A 156 13.50 19.76 -8.70
C ARG A 156 12.32 20.71 -8.91
N LEU A 157 11.11 20.26 -8.55
CA LEU A 157 9.88 21.07 -8.63
C LEU A 157 9.67 21.95 -7.38
N HIS A 158 10.64 22.01 -6.46
CA HIS A 158 10.58 22.80 -5.21
C HIS A 158 9.36 22.47 -4.33
N LEU A 159 8.87 21.23 -4.41
CA LEU A 159 7.74 20.76 -3.61
C LEU A 159 8.14 20.42 -2.18
N LEU A 160 9.40 20.06 -1.95
CA LEU A 160 9.95 19.80 -0.62
C LEU A 160 10.20 21.12 0.13
N GLY A 161 9.56 21.33 1.28
CA GLY A 161 9.77 22.50 2.14
C GLY A 161 8.79 22.57 3.31
N SER A 162 9.01 23.53 4.22
CA SER A 162 8.20 23.79 5.42
C SER A 162 6.75 24.20 5.10
N GLY A 163 5.85 24.03 6.08
CA GLY A 163 4.46 24.52 6.02
C GLY A 163 3.62 23.83 4.94
N LYS A 164 3.79 22.52 4.76
CA LYS A 164 3.13 21.74 3.70
C LYS A 164 2.50 20.48 4.25
N CYS A 165 1.41 20.06 3.61
CA CYS A 165 0.79 18.76 3.89
C CYS A 165 1.00 17.80 2.72
N PHE A 166 1.68 16.68 2.97
CA PHE A 166 1.91 15.63 2.00
C PHE A 166 0.86 14.54 2.15
N VAL A 167 0.15 14.25 1.06
CA VAL A 167 -0.90 13.22 1.01
C VAL A 167 -0.39 12.03 0.19
N GLU A 168 -0.09 10.91 0.85
CA GLU A 168 0.33 9.68 0.16
C GLU A 168 -0.90 8.84 -0.20
N PHE A 169 -1.20 8.79 -1.49
CA PHE A 169 -2.28 7.96 -2.02
C PHE A 169 -1.82 6.53 -2.25
N GLY A 170 -2.57 5.57 -1.71
CA GLY A 170 -2.18 4.15 -1.76
C GLY A 170 -0.93 3.89 -0.93
N ALA A 171 -0.91 4.45 0.29
CA ALA A 171 0.29 4.55 1.10
C ALA A 171 0.87 3.18 1.49
N GLY A 172 0.08 2.11 1.49
CA GLY A 172 0.52 0.78 1.89
C GLY A 172 1.19 0.80 3.26
N ARG A 173 2.52 0.63 3.29
CA ARG A 173 3.33 0.66 4.52
C ARG A 173 3.79 2.06 4.96
N GLY A 174 3.53 3.12 4.18
CA GLY A 174 3.94 4.51 4.43
C GLY A 174 5.39 4.84 4.04
N LYS A 175 5.97 4.06 3.13
CA LYS A 175 7.40 4.18 2.81
C LYS A 175 7.73 5.45 2.04
N LEU A 176 6.84 5.95 1.18
CA LEU A 176 7.17 7.17 0.43
C LEU A 176 7.16 8.38 1.36
N SER A 177 6.12 8.52 2.19
CA SER A 177 6.07 9.56 3.24
C SER A 177 7.26 9.49 4.19
N HIS A 178 7.72 8.29 4.55
CA HIS A 178 8.93 8.10 5.36
C HIS A 178 10.18 8.74 4.72
N TRP A 179 10.39 8.55 3.42
CA TRP A 179 11.54 9.17 2.74
C TRP A 179 11.37 10.67 2.59
N VAL A 180 10.15 11.14 2.33
CA VAL A 180 9.86 12.58 2.28
C VAL A 180 10.16 13.22 3.64
N ASP A 181 9.81 12.57 4.75
CA ASP A 181 10.14 13.03 6.11
C ASP A 181 11.65 13.14 6.34
N ILE A 182 12.42 12.15 5.89
CA ILE A 182 13.89 12.18 5.96
C ILE A 182 14.45 13.33 5.12
N ALA A 183 13.95 13.51 3.90
CA ALA A 183 14.33 14.63 3.03
C ALA A 183 14.02 15.99 3.68
N LEU A 184 12.96 16.06 4.48
CA LEU A 184 12.49 17.25 5.17
C LEU A 184 12.99 17.36 6.63
N HIS A 185 14.09 16.70 6.99
CA HIS A 185 14.58 16.68 8.37
C HIS A 185 14.76 18.07 9.01
N ASN A 186 15.09 19.10 8.21
CA ASN A 186 15.23 20.49 8.69
C ASN A 186 13.97 21.35 8.52
N ALA A 187 12.94 20.84 7.85
CA ALA A 187 11.69 21.58 7.65
C ALA A 187 10.84 21.59 8.93
N GLN A 188 9.93 22.56 9.00
CA GLN A 188 9.00 22.75 10.11
C GLN A 188 7.56 22.76 9.60
N ASP A 189 6.62 22.49 10.50
CA ASP A 189 5.18 22.47 10.23
C ASP A 189 4.82 21.58 9.02
N ILE A 190 5.29 20.33 9.07
CA ILE A 190 5.02 19.31 8.07
C ILE A 190 3.95 18.33 8.57
N HIS A 191 2.98 18.07 7.72
CA HIS A 191 1.92 17.08 7.96
C HIS A 191 1.92 16.01 6.90
N PHE A 192 1.75 14.77 7.33
CA PHE A 192 1.60 13.62 6.46
C PHE A 192 0.22 13.00 6.64
N LEU A 193 -0.52 12.88 5.53
CA LEU A 193 -1.80 12.18 5.47
C LEU A 193 -1.67 10.95 4.58
N LEU A 194 -1.78 9.77 5.17
CA LEU A 194 -1.60 8.51 4.48
C LEU A 194 -2.95 7.89 4.17
N VAL A 195 -3.27 7.75 2.88
CA VAL A 195 -4.55 7.21 2.41
C VAL A 195 -4.34 5.78 1.95
N GLU A 196 -5.02 4.83 2.58
CA GLU A 196 -4.90 3.41 2.23
C GLU A 196 -6.21 2.68 2.52
N ARG A 197 -6.66 1.81 1.62
CA ARG A 197 -7.89 1.04 1.80
C ARG A 197 -7.71 -0.11 2.78
N ALA A 198 -6.53 -0.76 2.77
CA ALA A 198 -6.26 -1.96 3.54
C ALA A 198 -5.51 -1.70 4.85
N THR A 199 -5.80 -2.50 5.87
CA THR A 199 -4.96 -2.56 7.08
C THR A 199 -3.62 -3.21 6.75
N THR A 200 -2.54 -2.44 6.76
CA THR A 200 -1.19 -2.96 6.53
C THR A 200 -0.45 -3.28 7.82
N ARG A 201 0.36 -4.35 7.80
CA ARG A 201 1.34 -4.67 8.87
C ARG A 201 2.67 -3.97 8.57
N PHE A 202 3.47 -3.74 9.63
CA PHE A 202 4.78 -3.11 9.53
C PHE A 202 4.74 -1.70 8.92
N LYS A 203 3.75 -0.91 9.35
CA LYS A 203 3.65 0.52 9.05
C LYS A 203 4.88 1.24 9.63
N VAL A 204 5.46 2.16 8.85
CA VAL A 204 6.63 2.92 9.29
C VAL A 204 6.25 4.24 9.97
N ASP A 205 4.99 4.66 9.84
CA ASP A 205 4.45 5.92 10.37
C ASP A 205 4.76 6.12 11.87
N GLY A 206 4.65 5.06 12.67
CA GLY A 206 4.89 5.11 14.12
C GLY A 206 6.36 5.26 14.52
N LYS A 207 7.29 5.28 13.56
CA LYS A 207 8.72 5.54 13.82
C LYS A 207 9.06 7.03 13.89
N HIS A 208 8.15 7.88 13.42
CA HIS A 208 8.39 9.32 13.32
C HIS A 208 7.83 10.04 14.56
N ARG A 209 8.67 10.87 15.18
CA ARG A 209 8.30 11.64 16.39
C ARG A 209 8.19 13.15 16.14
N LYS A 210 8.85 13.65 15.09
CA LYS A 210 8.95 15.10 14.82
C LYS A 210 7.73 15.65 14.08
N ASN A 211 7.32 14.97 13.01
CA ASN A 211 6.24 15.43 12.14
C ASN A 211 4.94 14.66 12.41
N CYS A 212 3.82 15.27 12.05
CA CYS A 212 2.50 14.69 12.29
C CYS A 212 2.14 13.67 11.20
N PHE A 213 1.95 12.42 11.56
CA PHE A 213 1.51 11.34 10.67
C PHE A 213 0.09 10.92 11.02
N GLU A 214 -0.86 11.20 10.13
CA GLU A 214 -2.24 10.73 10.20
C GLU A 214 -2.50 9.71 9.08
N ARG A 215 -3.31 8.69 9.36
CA ARG A 215 -3.65 7.66 8.38
C ARG A 215 -5.16 7.49 8.28
N LEU A 216 -5.69 7.67 7.07
CA LEU A 216 -7.08 7.44 6.75
C LEU A 216 -7.25 6.10 6.05
N GLN A 217 -8.09 5.24 6.65
CA GLN A 217 -8.48 3.99 6.04
C GLN A 217 -9.69 4.20 5.13
N VAL A 218 -9.45 4.52 3.86
CA VAL A 218 -10.50 4.87 2.88
C VAL A 218 -10.07 4.46 1.47
N ASP A 219 -11.03 4.03 0.66
CA ASP A 219 -10.79 3.89 -0.78
C ASP A 219 -10.66 5.28 -1.39
N ILE A 220 -9.62 5.48 -2.20
CA ILE A 220 -9.32 6.76 -2.85
C ILE A 220 -10.54 7.27 -3.65
N GLN A 221 -11.33 6.38 -4.25
CA GLN A 221 -12.53 6.75 -5.02
C GLN A 221 -13.62 7.44 -4.17
N HIS A 222 -13.56 7.31 -2.83
CA HIS A 222 -14.51 7.91 -1.90
C HIS A 222 -13.91 9.08 -1.11
N LEU A 223 -12.64 9.42 -1.35
CA LEU A 223 -11.94 10.45 -0.62
C LEU A 223 -12.29 11.85 -1.15
N GLY A 224 -12.88 12.68 -0.30
CA GLY A 224 -12.98 14.13 -0.51
C GLY A 224 -11.99 14.86 0.40
N LEU A 225 -10.86 15.33 -0.14
CA LEU A 225 -9.81 16.01 0.64
C LEU A 225 -10.34 17.23 1.41
N ASN A 226 -11.28 17.96 0.81
CA ASN A 226 -11.95 19.12 1.41
C ASN A 226 -12.74 18.78 2.70
N LYS A 227 -13.09 17.51 2.92
CA LYS A 227 -13.81 17.06 4.12
C LYS A 227 -12.92 16.37 5.14
N VAL A 228 -11.62 16.26 4.86
CA VAL A 228 -10.67 15.76 5.84
C VAL A 228 -10.43 16.86 6.89
N PRO A 229 -10.77 16.64 8.18
CA PRO A 229 -10.72 17.70 9.19
C PRO A 229 -9.34 18.35 9.35
N VAL A 230 -8.26 17.57 9.23
CA VAL A 230 -6.89 18.10 9.36
C VAL A 230 -6.56 19.08 8.24
N LEU A 231 -7.00 18.79 7.01
CA LEU A 231 -6.78 19.64 5.85
C LEU A 231 -7.68 20.89 5.90
N ALA A 232 -8.94 20.73 6.28
CA ALA A 232 -9.90 21.82 6.39
C ALA A 232 -9.52 22.86 7.46
N LYS A 233 -8.94 22.41 8.58
CA LYS A 233 -8.52 23.29 9.69
C LYS A 233 -7.21 24.02 9.41
N ARG A 234 -6.22 23.32 8.85
CA ARG A 234 -4.85 23.85 8.72
C ARG A 234 -4.63 24.74 7.50
N LYS A 235 -5.42 24.58 6.43
CA LYS A 235 -5.31 25.34 5.17
C LYS A 235 -3.88 25.38 4.58
N LEU A 236 -3.06 24.37 4.85
CA LEU A 236 -1.71 24.25 4.29
C LEU A 236 -1.77 23.87 2.80
N PRO A 237 -0.79 24.29 1.98
CA PRO A 237 -0.58 23.75 0.64
C PRO A 237 -0.51 22.22 0.67
N VAL A 238 -1.30 21.57 -0.18
CA VAL A 238 -1.42 20.11 -0.26
C VAL A 238 -0.62 19.57 -1.44
N ILE A 239 0.32 18.67 -1.15
CA ILE A 239 1.14 17.98 -2.15
C ILE A 239 0.72 16.50 -2.20
N GLY A 240 0.23 16.05 -3.35
CA GLY A 240 -0.18 14.66 -3.55
C GLY A 240 0.98 13.82 -4.06
N ILE A 241 1.27 12.73 -3.36
CA ILE A 241 2.37 11.82 -3.71
C ILE A 241 1.85 10.39 -3.86
N GLY A 242 2.45 9.62 -4.76
CA GLY A 242 2.06 8.24 -4.94
C GLY A 242 2.98 7.45 -5.86
N LYS A 243 3.24 6.19 -5.49
CA LYS A 243 4.09 5.28 -6.27
C LYS A 243 3.32 4.51 -7.34
N HIS A 244 2.11 4.08 -7.01
CA HIS A 244 1.27 3.20 -7.83
C HIS A 244 -0.17 3.69 -7.83
N VAL A 245 -0.38 4.93 -8.21
CA VAL A 245 -1.72 5.50 -8.30
C VAL A 245 -2.25 5.20 -9.68
N CYS A 246 -2.92 4.06 -9.81
CA CYS A 246 -3.56 3.61 -11.04
C CYS A 246 -5.00 3.15 -10.77
N GLY A 247 -5.86 3.23 -11.78
CA GLY A 247 -7.28 2.83 -11.68
C GLY A 247 -8.20 3.95 -11.15
N ALA A 248 -9.19 3.59 -10.33
CA ALA A 248 -10.23 4.52 -9.82
C ALA A 248 -9.71 5.72 -9.00
N ALA A 249 -8.41 5.73 -8.69
CA ALA A 249 -7.74 6.80 -7.96
C ALA A 249 -7.47 8.08 -8.79
N THR A 250 -7.59 8.04 -10.12
CA THR A 250 -7.30 9.17 -11.03
C THR A 250 -8.53 10.03 -11.38
N GLY A 251 -9.57 10.02 -10.52
CA GLY A 251 -10.77 10.86 -10.72
C GLY A 251 -10.49 12.36 -10.54
N THR A 252 -11.31 13.20 -11.15
CA THR A 252 -11.22 14.68 -11.28
C THR A 252 -11.30 15.49 -9.97
N ASN A 253 -11.25 14.88 -8.79
CA ASN A 253 -11.47 15.54 -7.50
C ASN A 253 -10.23 16.24 -6.90
N TYR A 254 -9.16 16.41 -7.68
CA TYR A 254 -7.86 16.88 -7.19
C TYR A 254 -7.46 18.23 -7.80
N SER A 255 -8.41 19.14 -8.00
CA SER A 255 -8.19 20.43 -8.69
C SER A 255 -7.06 21.29 -8.13
N ASN A 256 -6.60 21.05 -6.89
CA ASN A 256 -5.51 21.77 -6.23
C ASN A 256 -4.35 20.86 -5.77
N VAL A 257 -4.18 19.67 -6.34
CA VAL A 257 -3.10 18.75 -5.95
C VAL A 257 -2.06 18.69 -7.06
N ILE A 258 -0.82 19.06 -6.75
CA ILE A 258 0.32 18.79 -7.62
C ILE A 258 0.68 17.32 -7.47
N TRP A 259 0.65 16.59 -8.59
CA TRP A 259 0.88 15.15 -8.65
C TRP A 259 2.28 14.81 -9.14
N THR A 260 3.00 13.99 -8.38
CA THR A 260 4.22 13.30 -8.87
C THR A 260 4.04 11.79 -8.74
N SER A 261 4.21 11.06 -9.85
CA SER A 261 4.17 9.60 -9.87
C SER A 261 5.14 9.07 -10.93
N THR A 262 5.71 7.88 -10.70
CA THR A 262 6.55 7.19 -11.69
C THR A 262 5.72 6.15 -12.43
N GLY A 263 5.56 6.32 -13.74
CA GLY A 263 5.06 5.28 -14.63
C GLY A 263 6.08 4.14 -14.74
N SER A 264 5.63 2.89 -14.65
CA SER A 264 6.40 1.73 -15.13
C SER A 264 5.53 0.98 -16.12
N SER A 265 5.62 1.35 -17.39
CA SER A 265 5.06 0.59 -18.50
C SER A 265 6.13 -0.35 -19.03
N HIS A 266 6.14 -1.63 -18.60
CA HIS A 266 6.82 -2.69 -19.33
C HIS A 266 5.94 -3.95 -19.41
N LEU A 267 5.49 -4.19 -20.65
CA LEU A 267 5.49 -5.46 -21.38
C LEU A 267 4.86 -6.69 -20.69
N LYS A 268 3.62 -6.98 -21.10
CA LYS A 268 3.11 -8.36 -21.20
C LYS A 268 2.64 -8.59 -22.63
N GLU A 269 3.59 -8.83 -23.52
CA GLU A 269 3.30 -9.57 -24.75
C GLU A 269 3.60 -11.04 -24.40
N LYS A 270 2.53 -11.81 -24.17
CA LYS A 270 2.62 -13.25 -23.95
C LYS A 270 2.43 -13.92 -25.30
N GLU A 271 3.46 -14.67 -25.71
CA GLU A 271 3.45 -15.63 -26.79
C GLU A 271 2.11 -16.38 -26.86
N ARG A 272 1.44 -16.23 -28.00
CA ARG A 272 0.35 -17.12 -28.40
C ARG A 272 0.51 -17.40 -29.89
N SER A 273 1.43 -18.29 -30.24
CA SER A 273 1.45 -19.00 -31.52
C SER A 273 2.44 -20.14 -31.45
N LYS A 274 1.91 -21.37 -31.28
CA LYS A 274 2.39 -22.65 -31.83
C LYS A 274 1.58 -23.77 -31.20
N ASN A 275 0.42 -24.06 -31.82
CA ASN A 275 -0.14 -25.40 -31.95
C ASN A 275 -1.37 -25.33 -32.87
N THR A 276 -1.11 -25.45 -34.17
CA THR A 276 -2.06 -25.94 -35.18
C THR A 276 -1.22 -26.38 -36.38
N LEU A 277 -0.78 -27.63 -36.31
CA LEU A 277 -0.81 -28.68 -37.32
C LEU A 277 0.00 -29.86 -36.78
#